data_AF-A0A132B2H4-F1
#
_entry.id   AF-A0A132B2H4-F1
#
_cell.length_a   1.000
_cell.length_b   1.000
_cell.length_c   1.000
_cell.angle_alpha   90.00
_cell.angle_beta   90.00
_cell.angle_gamma   90.00
#
_symmetry.space_group_name_H-M   'P 1'
#
loop_
_entity.id
_entity.type
_entity.pdbx_description
1 polymer ?
#
loop_
_entity_poly.entity_id
_entity_poly.type
_entity_poly.pdbx_seq_one_letter_code
_entity_poly.pdbx_strand_id
1 'polypeptide(L)'
;MDAALKCTFPGCAKTTSFKTEKLLMTHVENIHTFPLYCTQPGCPYRRPFPRKGDLDRHLASKHGIGRLFRCPRLDCPRHRRPYGRKDKLRDHVNDYAHGINHCQYDHCLLKSERGLFCQTDVTKHEQSSKHGEYECSIGDCAGSNSHFTKQGLSFHLSSHRIGPREVDIEKMLKPGKHVLRSEDINQLVYSDKTKATSCVDAYQSKSCTA
;
A
#
# COMPACT_ATOMS: atom_id res chain seq x y z
N MET A 1 19.14 -14.21 -35.48
CA MET A 1 19.28 -12.75 -35.28
C MET A 1 17.91 -12.16 -35.55
N ASP A 2 17.19 -11.71 -34.52
CA ASP A 2 15.86 -11.13 -34.71
C ASP A 2 15.99 -9.76 -35.38
N ALA A 3 15.38 -9.60 -36.55
CA ALA A 3 15.34 -8.33 -37.24
C ALA A 3 14.57 -7.29 -36.39
N ALA A 4 15.17 -6.11 -36.21
CA ALA A 4 14.53 -5.03 -35.47
C ALA A 4 13.28 -4.54 -36.21
N LEU A 5 12.09 -4.77 -35.65
CA LEU A 5 10.83 -4.30 -36.21
C LEU A 5 10.75 -2.78 -36.10
N LYS A 6 10.80 -2.05 -37.22
CA LYS A 6 10.76 -0.58 -37.26
C LYS A 6 9.64 -0.12 -38.18
N CYS A 7 9.13 1.09 -37.95
CA CYS A 7 8.18 1.70 -38.85
C CYS A 7 8.91 2.18 -40.12
N THR A 8 8.40 1.79 -41.29
CA THR A 8 8.95 2.18 -42.60
C THR A 8 8.11 3.25 -43.30
N PHE A 9 7.06 3.76 -42.64
CA PHE A 9 6.20 4.79 -43.22
C PHE A 9 7.00 6.08 -43.49
N PRO A 10 6.92 6.67 -44.70
CA PRO A 10 7.67 7.88 -45.04
C PRO A 10 7.39 9.02 -44.06
N GLY A 11 8.44 9.64 -43.52
CA GLY A 11 8.32 10.76 -42.58
C GLY A 11 7.88 10.37 -41.16
N CYS A 12 7.83 9.08 -40.82
CA CYS A 12 7.54 8.67 -39.46
C CYS A 12 8.64 9.11 -38.48
N ALA A 13 8.29 9.91 -37.48
CA ALA A 13 9.21 10.39 -36.44
C ALA A 13 9.61 9.29 -35.43
N LYS A 14 8.99 8.11 -35.47
CA LYS A 14 9.26 7.02 -34.53
C LYS A 14 10.48 6.21 -35.00
N THR A 15 11.63 6.48 -34.40
CA THR A 15 12.92 5.85 -34.76
C THR A 15 13.24 4.56 -33.98
N THR A 16 12.52 4.31 -32.88
CA THR A 16 12.74 3.15 -32.00
C THR A 16 12.07 1.90 -32.55
N SER A 17 12.73 0.75 -32.36
CA SER A 17 12.17 -0.54 -32.74
C SER A 17 11.04 -0.97 -31.80
N PHE A 18 10.08 -1.71 -32.37
CA PHE A 18 8.98 -2.33 -31.68
C PHE A 18 9.41 -3.71 -31.17
N LYS A 19 8.93 -4.07 -29.97
CA LYS A 19 9.23 -5.38 -29.36
C LYS A 19 8.49 -6.52 -30.05
N THR A 20 7.37 -6.23 -30.71
CA THR A 20 6.49 -7.22 -31.33
C THR A 20 5.85 -6.62 -32.58
N GLU A 21 5.51 -7.47 -33.54
CA GLU A 21 4.83 -7.08 -34.78
C GLU A 21 3.47 -6.43 -34.50
N LYS A 22 2.71 -6.98 -33.55
CA LYS A 22 1.42 -6.42 -33.11
C LYS A 22 1.53 -4.94 -32.70
N LEU A 23 2.61 -4.57 -32.00
CA LEU A 23 2.83 -3.17 -31.60
C LEU A 23 3.19 -2.27 -32.78
N LEU A 24 3.94 -2.79 -33.76
CA LEU A 24 4.23 -2.07 -35.00
C LEU A 24 2.94 -1.85 -35.81
N MET A 25 2.14 -2.90 -36.01
CA MET A 25 0.86 -2.79 -36.73
C MET A 25 -0.10 -1.81 -36.06
N THR A 26 -0.25 -1.89 -34.73
CA THR A 26 -1.07 -0.93 -33.97
C THR A 26 -0.56 0.51 -34.13
N HIS A 27 0.76 0.70 -34.20
CA HIS A 27 1.34 2.02 -34.46
C HIS A 27 1.02 2.51 -35.87
N VAL A 28 1.21 1.67 -36.88
CA VAL A 28 0.92 2.04 -38.28
C VAL A 28 -0.56 2.40 -38.43
N GLU A 29 -1.45 1.59 -37.88
CA GLU A 29 -2.88 1.85 -37.88
C GLU A 29 -3.21 3.18 -37.19
N ASN A 30 -2.81 3.37 -35.93
CA ASN A 30 -3.23 4.51 -35.11
C ASN A 30 -2.50 5.83 -35.40
N ILE A 31 -1.42 5.81 -36.17
CA ILE A 31 -0.61 7.00 -36.48
C ILE A 31 -0.64 7.36 -37.96
N HIS A 32 -0.71 6.37 -38.87
CA HIS A 32 -0.58 6.58 -40.31
C HIS A 32 -1.88 6.30 -41.08
N THR A 33 -2.51 5.14 -40.88
CA THR A 33 -3.67 4.72 -41.70
C THR A 33 -4.99 5.27 -41.19
N PHE A 34 -5.27 5.10 -39.89
CA PHE A 34 -6.47 5.57 -39.20
C PHE A 34 -6.08 6.33 -37.94
N PRO A 35 -5.52 7.55 -38.09
CA PRO A 35 -4.89 8.19 -36.96
C PRO A 35 -5.89 8.55 -35.86
N LEU A 36 -5.57 8.20 -34.61
CA LEU A 36 -6.47 8.40 -33.49
C LEU A 36 -6.41 9.84 -32.98
N TYR A 37 -7.27 10.72 -33.46
CA TYR A 37 -7.36 12.11 -32.99
C TYR A 37 -8.39 12.29 -31.87
N CYS A 38 -8.21 13.36 -31.09
CA CYS A 38 -9.31 13.87 -30.29
C CYS A 38 -10.32 14.57 -31.19
N THR A 39 -11.59 14.16 -31.10
CA THR A 39 -12.70 14.70 -31.91
C THR A 39 -13.43 15.86 -31.24
N GLN A 40 -13.00 16.28 -30.06
CA GLN A 40 -13.68 17.32 -29.30
C GLN A 40 -13.48 18.71 -29.93
N PRO A 41 -14.56 19.47 -30.20
CA PRO A 41 -14.47 20.81 -30.76
C PRO A 41 -13.57 21.72 -29.92
N GLY A 42 -12.66 22.44 -30.58
CA GLY A 42 -11.75 23.37 -29.91
C GLY A 42 -10.61 22.71 -29.11
N CYS A 43 -10.47 21.38 -29.09
CA CYS A 43 -9.34 20.75 -28.41
C CYS A 43 -8.02 21.19 -29.06
N PRO A 44 -7.02 21.71 -28.32
CA PRO A 44 -5.75 22.17 -28.91
C PRO A 44 -4.80 21.02 -29.28
N TYR A 45 -5.10 19.77 -28.87
CA TYR A 45 -4.26 18.63 -29.15
C TYR A 45 -4.49 18.09 -30.56
N ARG A 46 -3.53 18.34 -31.47
CA ARG A 46 -3.63 18.02 -32.91
C ARG A 46 -2.87 16.77 -33.34
N ARG A 47 -2.17 16.09 -32.43
CA ARG A 47 -1.38 14.89 -32.76
C ARG A 47 -2.21 13.62 -32.59
N PRO A 48 -1.97 12.57 -33.39
CA PRO A 48 -2.65 11.31 -33.20
C PRO A 48 -2.09 10.58 -31.95
N PHE A 49 -2.96 9.85 -31.26
CA PHE A 49 -2.60 9.05 -30.11
C PHE A 49 -2.11 7.67 -30.57
N PRO A 50 -1.02 7.15 -30.01
CA PRO A 50 -0.49 5.84 -30.42
C PRO A 50 -1.37 4.66 -29.99
N ARG A 51 -2.26 4.88 -29.02
CA ARG A 51 -3.14 3.86 -28.45
C ARG A 51 -4.49 4.45 -28.10
N LYS A 52 -5.55 3.67 -28.27
CA LYS A 52 -6.91 4.04 -27.85
C LYS A 52 -6.99 4.44 -26.37
N GLY A 53 -6.31 3.71 -25.48
CA GLY A 53 -6.28 4.04 -24.06
C GLY A 53 -5.64 5.40 -23.73
N ASP A 54 -4.72 5.89 -24.57
CA ASP A 54 -4.15 7.24 -24.42
C ASP A 54 -5.16 8.32 -24.83
N LEU A 55 -5.92 8.09 -25.89
CA LEU A 55 -7.03 8.94 -26.30
C LEU A 55 -8.14 8.96 -25.24
N ASP A 56 -8.57 7.80 -24.74
CA ASP A 56 -9.60 7.70 -23.69
C ASP A 56 -9.17 8.46 -22.42
N ARG A 57 -7.90 8.35 -22.04
CA ARG A 57 -7.32 9.10 -20.92
C ARG A 57 -7.30 10.60 -21.17
N HIS A 58 -6.98 11.02 -22.40
CA HIS A 58 -7.05 12.43 -22.79
C HIS A 58 -8.50 12.95 -22.70
N LEU A 59 -9.46 12.23 -23.27
CA LEU A 59 -10.89 12.55 -23.21
C LEU A 59 -11.38 12.69 -21.76
N ALA A 60 -11.05 11.72 -20.90
CA ALA A 60 -11.45 11.75 -19.49
C ALA A 60 -10.83 12.91 -18.70
N SER A 61 -9.57 13.25 -18.98
CA SER A 61 -8.84 14.27 -18.21
C SER A 61 -9.03 15.70 -18.71
N LYS A 62 -9.19 15.91 -20.02
CA LYS A 62 -9.31 17.24 -20.63
C LYS A 62 -10.75 17.62 -20.95
N HIS A 63 -11.61 16.64 -21.19
CA HIS A 63 -12.99 16.87 -21.61
C HIS A 63 -14.01 16.28 -20.63
N GLY A 64 -13.58 15.52 -19.62
CA GLY A 64 -14.51 14.85 -18.69
C GLY A 64 -15.35 13.75 -19.34
N ILE A 65 -14.92 13.24 -20.49
CA ILE A 65 -15.67 12.25 -21.28
C ILE A 65 -15.13 10.85 -21.00
N GLY A 66 -16.03 9.90 -20.74
CA GLY A 66 -15.69 8.52 -20.48
C GLY A 66 -15.71 8.17 -18.99
N ARG A 67 -14.87 7.21 -18.58
CA ARG A 67 -14.85 6.73 -17.20
C ARG A 67 -14.14 7.74 -16.29
N LEU A 68 -14.88 8.23 -15.30
CA LEU A 68 -14.38 9.13 -14.26
C LEU A 68 -14.32 8.41 -12.91
N PHE A 69 -13.39 8.84 -12.06
CA PHE A 69 -13.07 8.20 -10.78
C PHE A 69 -13.27 9.20 -9.63
N ARG A 70 -14.25 8.92 -8.75
CA ARG A 70 -14.64 9.79 -7.62
C ARG A 70 -13.94 9.36 -6.34
N CYS A 71 -13.63 10.33 -5.48
CA CYS A 71 -13.26 10.04 -4.10
C CYS A 71 -14.40 9.29 -3.39
N PRO A 72 -14.13 8.23 -2.62
CA PRO A 72 -15.17 7.51 -1.89
C PRO A 72 -15.78 8.33 -0.73
N ARG A 73 -15.08 9.35 -0.21
CA ARG A 73 -15.57 10.25 0.84
C ARG A 73 -16.50 11.31 0.25
N LEU A 74 -17.78 11.34 0.68
CA LEU A 74 -18.83 12.19 0.09
C LEU A 74 -18.63 13.69 0.31
N ASP A 75 -18.03 14.04 1.44
CA ASP A 75 -17.65 15.39 1.86
C ASP A 75 -16.41 15.92 1.12
N CYS A 76 -15.61 15.02 0.53
CA CYS A 76 -14.45 15.42 -0.25
C CYS A 76 -14.86 16.14 -1.56
N PRO A 77 -14.28 17.32 -1.88
CA PRO A 77 -14.55 18.00 -3.16
C PRO A 77 -14.28 17.14 -4.41
N ARG A 78 -13.36 16.17 -4.31
CA ARG A 78 -13.03 15.20 -5.38
C ARG A 78 -14.07 14.10 -5.56
N HIS A 79 -15.05 14.00 -4.67
CA HIS A 79 -16.25 13.21 -4.92
C HIS A 79 -17.12 13.87 -6.00
N ARG A 80 -17.29 15.20 -5.92
CA ARG A 80 -18.07 15.98 -6.91
C ARG A 80 -17.27 16.26 -8.19
N ARG A 81 -15.96 16.50 -8.06
CA ARG A 81 -15.02 16.74 -9.17
C ARG A 81 -14.10 15.54 -9.38
N PRO A 82 -14.56 14.50 -10.10
CA PRO A 82 -13.81 13.27 -10.26
C PRO A 82 -12.53 13.46 -11.07
N TYR A 83 -11.63 12.50 -10.93
CA TYR A 83 -10.44 12.37 -11.76
C TYR A 83 -10.77 11.63 -13.05
N GLY A 84 -10.20 12.06 -14.18
CA GLY A 84 -10.21 11.27 -15.42
C GLY A 84 -9.30 10.04 -15.38
N ARG A 85 -8.63 9.77 -14.25
CA ARG A 85 -7.58 8.76 -14.11
C ARG A 85 -7.62 8.09 -12.75
N LYS A 86 -7.54 6.74 -12.73
CA LYS A 86 -7.57 5.93 -11.50
C LYS A 86 -6.33 6.13 -10.63
N ASP A 87 -5.15 6.26 -11.23
CA ASP A 87 -3.90 6.50 -10.49
C ASP A 87 -3.94 7.84 -9.75
N LYS A 88 -4.52 8.88 -10.36
CA LYS A 88 -4.69 10.19 -9.70
C LYS A 88 -5.68 10.19 -8.56
N LEU A 89 -6.73 9.36 -8.64
CA LEU A 89 -7.58 9.12 -7.50
C LEU A 89 -6.85 8.36 -6.39
N ARG A 90 -6.05 7.34 -6.73
CA ARG A 90 -5.27 6.58 -5.74
C ARG A 90 -4.28 7.47 -5.00
N ASP A 91 -3.51 8.30 -5.73
CA ASP A 91 -2.59 9.28 -5.14
C ASP A 91 -3.33 10.16 -4.12
N HIS A 92 -4.47 10.74 -4.53
CA HIS A 92 -5.31 11.54 -3.64
C HIS A 92 -5.81 10.77 -2.41
N VAL A 93 -6.27 9.54 -2.58
CA VAL A 93 -6.77 8.73 -1.46
C VAL A 93 -5.66 8.45 -0.44
N ASN A 94 -4.45 8.20 -0.91
CA ASN A 94 -3.30 7.96 -0.05
C ASN A 94 -2.82 9.23 0.65
N ASP A 95 -2.76 10.36 -0.06
CA ASP A 95 -2.26 11.63 0.47
C ASP A 95 -3.19 12.23 1.54
N TYR A 96 -4.50 12.04 1.39
CA TYR A 96 -5.53 12.63 2.24
C TYR A 96 -6.23 11.62 3.16
N ALA A 97 -5.70 10.39 3.30
CA ALA A 97 -6.29 9.37 4.18
C ALA A 97 -7.78 9.07 3.88
N HIS A 98 -8.19 9.15 2.61
CA HIS A 98 -9.57 8.92 2.18
C HIS A 98 -9.85 7.45 1.84
N GLY A 99 -9.01 6.52 2.30
CA GLY A 99 -9.23 5.10 2.08
C GLY A 99 -10.50 4.62 2.77
N ILE A 100 -11.13 3.61 2.18
CA ILE A 100 -12.31 2.93 2.78
C ILE A 100 -12.06 1.45 3.03
N ASN A 101 -10.98 0.90 2.46
CA ASN A 101 -10.61 -0.49 2.64
C ASN A 101 -9.48 -0.53 3.66
N HIS A 102 -9.63 -1.27 4.73
CA HIS A 102 -8.71 -1.20 5.86
C HIS A 102 -7.86 -2.45 5.93
N CYS A 103 -6.63 -2.31 6.43
CA CYS A 103 -5.83 -3.47 6.82
C CYS A 103 -6.50 -4.17 8.01
N GLN A 104 -6.51 -5.49 8.05
CA GLN A 104 -7.13 -6.22 9.17
C GLN A 104 -6.31 -6.20 10.47
N TYR A 105 -5.02 -5.88 10.38
CA TYR A 105 -4.08 -5.99 11.50
C TYR A 105 -4.05 -4.76 12.42
N ASP A 106 -4.11 -4.98 13.74
CA ASP A 106 -4.30 -3.94 14.77
C ASP A 106 -3.19 -2.89 14.82
N HIS A 107 -1.94 -3.27 14.58
CA HIS A 107 -0.82 -2.32 14.60
C HIS A 107 -0.75 -1.42 13.36
N CYS A 108 -1.55 -1.69 12.32
CA CYS A 108 -1.39 -1.01 11.05
C CYS A 108 -2.17 0.31 11.02
N LEU A 109 -1.49 1.41 10.70
CA LEU A 109 -2.13 2.73 10.49
C LEU A 109 -3.16 2.72 9.35
N LEU A 110 -3.08 1.76 8.43
CA LEU A 110 -4.07 1.57 7.37
C LEU A 110 -5.33 0.86 7.86
N LYS A 111 -5.38 0.38 9.12
CA LYS A 111 -6.58 -0.18 9.74
C LYS A 111 -7.57 0.90 10.20
N SER A 112 -7.07 2.01 10.76
CA SER A 112 -7.90 3.00 11.46
C SER A 112 -7.88 4.39 10.83
N GLU A 113 -6.73 4.88 10.37
CA GLU A 113 -6.57 6.29 10.03
C GLU A 113 -6.66 6.57 8.54
N ARG A 114 -5.93 5.78 7.73
CA ARG A 114 -5.74 6.11 6.30
C ARG A 114 -6.61 5.31 5.36
N GLY A 115 -6.80 4.03 5.68
CA GLY A 115 -7.33 3.04 4.76
C GLY A 115 -6.54 2.96 3.45
N LEU A 116 -7.06 2.17 2.52
CA LEU A 116 -6.57 1.92 1.18
C LEU A 116 -7.68 2.14 0.16
N PHE A 117 -7.26 2.42 -1.06
CA PHE A 117 -8.18 2.78 -2.14
C PHE A 117 -9.07 1.63 -2.61
N CYS A 118 -8.56 0.40 -2.67
CA CYS A 118 -9.34 -0.77 -3.09
C CYS A 118 -8.83 -2.07 -2.44
N GLN A 119 -9.66 -3.11 -2.43
CA GLN A 119 -9.32 -4.41 -1.82
C GLN A 119 -8.02 -5.01 -2.37
N THR A 120 -7.74 -4.88 -3.67
CA THR A 120 -6.48 -5.38 -4.24
C THR A 120 -5.26 -4.66 -3.69
N ASP A 121 -5.40 -3.40 -3.27
CA ASP A 121 -4.31 -2.67 -2.63
C ASP A 121 -4.15 -3.17 -1.17
N VAL A 122 -5.24 -3.55 -0.48
CA VAL A 122 -5.19 -4.22 0.84
C VAL A 122 -4.44 -5.54 0.75
N THR A 123 -4.82 -6.44 -0.16
CA THR A 123 -4.16 -7.74 -0.31
C THR A 123 -2.66 -7.61 -0.61
N LYS A 124 -2.28 -6.66 -1.47
CA LYS A 124 -0.86 -6.39 -1.75
C LYS A 124 -0.12 -5.84 -0.53
N HIS A 125 -0.78 -5.02 0.27
CA HIS A 125 -0.22 -4.50 1.50
C HIS A 125 -0.04 -5.62 2.54
N GLU A 126 -1.03 -6.50 2.70
CA GLU A 126 -0.97 -7.64 3.61
C GLU A 126 0.10 -8.65 3.19
N GLN A 127 0.29 -8.86 1.89
CA GLN A 127 1.36 -9.70 1.32
C GLN A 127 2.75 -9.03 1.36
N SER A 128 2.83 -7.74 1.69
CA SER A 128 4.12 -7.06 1.81
C SER A 128 4.81 -7.42 3.12
N SER A 129 6.14 -7.27 3.17
CA SER A 129 6.96 -7.56 4.36
C SER A 129 6.74 -6.59 5.53
N LYS A 130 5.60 -5.88 5.58
CA LYS A 130 5.20 -5.01 6.68
C LYS A 130 4.48 -5.79 7.79
N HIS A 131 3.97 -6.96 7.47
CA HIS A 131 3.36 -7.89 8.43
C HIS A 131 4.21 -9.15 8.51
N GLY A 132 4.18 -9.77 9.68
CA GLY A 132 4.87 -11.02 9.96
C GLY A 132 3.95 -12.00 10.67
N GLU A 133 4.54 -12.80 11.52
CA GLU A 133 3.88 -13.89 12.24
C GLU A 133 3.82 -13.65 13.75
N TYR A 134 4.46 -12.58 14.23
CA TYR A 134 4.61 -12.34 15.66
C TYR A 134 3.42 -11.61 16.27
N GLU A 135 3.00 -12.06 17.45
CA GLU A 135 1.90 -11.46 18.20
C GLU A 135 2.33 -11.01 19.58
N CYS A 136 1.71 -9.95 20.07
CA CYS A 136 1.81 -9.51 21.45
C CYS A 136 0.53 -9.90 22.20
N SER A 137 0.66 -10.60 23.32
CA SER A 137 -0.46 -10.95 24.21
C SER A 137 -0.22 -10.44 25.63
N ILE A 138 0.48 -9.31 25.77
CA ILE A 138 0.81 -8.69 27.06
C ILE A 138 -0.22 -7.63 27.39
N GLY A 139 -0.84 -7.72 28.57
CA GLY A 139 -1.83 -6.75 29.05
C GLY A 139 -2.96 -6.51 28.04
N ASP A 140 -3.15 -5.25 27.64
CA ASP A 140 -4.21 -4.83 26.71
C ASP A 140 -4.04 -5.36 25.28
N CYS A 141 -2.89 -5.95 24.94
CA CYS A 141 -2.68 -6.59 23.65
C CYS A 141 -3.23 -8.02 23.60
N ALA A 142 -3.71 -8.58 24.71
CA ALA A 142 -4.31 -9.90 24.76
C ALA A 142 -5.48 -10.01 23.77
N GLY A 143 -5.34 -10.89 22.77
CA GLY A 143 -6.33 -11.10 21.72
C GLY A 143 -6.24 -10.12 20.54
N SER A 144 -5.23 -9.27 20.49
CA SER A 144 -4.95 -8.47 19.29
C SER A 144 -4.53 -9.36 18.12
N ASN A 145 -4.89 -8.94 16.91
CA ASN A 145 -4.50 -9.55 15.65
C ASN A 145 -3.50 -8.61 14.98
N SER A 146 -2.26 -8.61 15.45
CA SER A 146 -1.27 -7.64 15.02
C SER A 146 -0.37 -8.18 13.92
N HIS A 147 0.09 -9.42 13.94
CA HIS A 147 1.00 -9.96 12.91
C HIS A 147 2.21 -9.04 12.67
N PHE A 148 2.93 -8.72 13.74
CA PHE A 148 4.15 -7.95 13.65
C PHE A 148 5.25 -8.70 12.90
N THR A 149 6.12 -7.96 12.22
CA THR A 149 7.46 -8.46 11.88
C THR A 149 8.31 -8.55 13.16
N LYS A 150 9.43 -9.28 13.14
CA LYS A 150 10.36 -9.33 14.28
C LYS A 150 10.75 -7.91 14.73
N GLN A 151 11.11 -7.04 13.80
CA GLN A 151 11.45 -5.65 14.09
C GLN A 151 10.24 -4.85 14.62
N GLY A 152 9.06 -5.06 14.03
CA GLY A 152 7.82 -4.40 14.45
C GLY A 152 7.42 -4.76 15.88
N LEU A 153 7.53 -6.04 16.26
CA LEU A 153 7.25 -6.49 17.61
C LEU A 153 8.26 -5.88 18.59
N SER A 154 9.55 -5.91 18.26
CA SER A 154 10.59 -5.32 19.11
C SER A 154 10.34 -3.83 19.39
N PHE A 155 9.93 -3.08 18.37
CA PHE A 155 9.55 -1.68 18.56
C PHE A 155 8.27 -1.54 19.40
N HIS A 156 7.26 -2.37 19.16
CA HIS A 156 6.01 -2.37 19.91
C HIS A 156 6.22 -2.63 21.41
N LEU A 157 7.16 -3.50 21.79
CA LEU A 157 7.47 -3.81 23.19
C LEU A 157 7.89 -2.59 24.02
N SER A 158 8.38 -1.52 23.39
CA SER A 158 8.63 -0.25 24.06
C SER A 158 7.38 0.37 24.68
N SER A 159 6.19 0.10 24.12
CA SER A 159 4.90 0.53 24.68
C SER A 159 4.57 -0.17 26.01
N HIS A 160 5.10 -1.38 26.20
CA HIS A 160 5.05 -2.11 27.47
C HIS A 160 6.24 -1.80 28.39
N ARG A 161 7.04 -0.77 28.08
CA ARG A 161 8.28 -0.41 28.80
C ARG A 161 9.34 -1.53 28.82
N ILE A 162 9.27 -2.45 27.87
CA ILE A 162 10.29 -3.47 27.66
C ILE A 162 11.34 -2.85 26.74
N GLY A 163 12.53 -2.61 27.29
CA GLY A 163 13.54 -1.77 26.66
C GLY A 163 14.08 -2.35 25.34
N PRO A 164 14.43 -1.50 24.35
CA PRO A 164 14.93 -1.93 23.03
C PRO A 164 16.38 -2.45 23.04
N ARG A 165 17.04 -2.51 24.21
CA ARG A 165 18.41 -3.00 24.32
C ARG A 165 18.40 -4.54 24.31
N GLU A 166 18.52 -5.10 23.11
CA GLU A 166 18.84 -6.52 22.84
C GLU A 166 17.76 -7.54 23.22
N VAL A 167 16.49 -7.20 23.00
CA VAL A 167 15.43 -8.21 23.04
C VAL A 167 15.49 -9.04 21.76
N ASP A 168 16.30 -10.09 21.78
CA ASP A 168 16.25 -11.11 20.74
C ASP A 168 14.98 -11.93 20.93
N ILE A 169 13.93 -11.58 20.18
CA ILE A 169 12.62 -12.22 20.25
C ILE A 169 12.73 -13.75 20.11
N GLU A 170 13.70 -14.25 19.34
CA GLU A 170 13.96 -15.69 19.19
C GLU A 170 14.56 -16.33 20.44
N LYS A 171 15.21 -15.56 21.32
CA LYS A 171 15.66 -16.05 22.64
C LYS A 171 14.55 -15.98 23.67
N MET A 172 13.59 -15.06 23.53
CA MET A 172 12.43 -14.98 24.43
C MET A 172 11.41 -16.09 24.14
N LEU A 173 11.25 -16.43 22.87
CA LEU A 173 10.26 -17.39 22.41
C LEU A 173 10.94 -18.75 22.21
N LYS A 174 10.27 -19.81 22.67
CA LYS A 174 10.70 -21.17 22.32
C LYS A 174 10.66 -21.31 20.78
N PRO A 175 11.57 -22.10 20.17
CA PRO A 175 11.55 -22.33 18.73
C PRO A 175 10.16 -22.71 18.21
N GLY A 176 9.69 -22.02 17.16
CA GLY A 176 8.35 -22.21 16.58
C GLY A 176 7.20 -21.54 17.35
N LYS A 177 7.48 -20.78 18.41
CA LYS A 177 6.49 -19.88 19.01
C LYS A 177 6.60 -18.49 18.39
N HIS A 178 5.43 -17.91 18.11
CA HIS A 178 5.34 -16.57 17.54
C HIS A 178 4.48 -15.61 18.40
N VAL A 179 3.87 -16.10 19.47
CA VAL A 179 3.05 -15.29 20.40
C VAL A 179 3.85 -15.03 21.66
N LEU A 180 4.13 -13.75 21.95
CA LEU A 180 4.80 -13.32 23.17
C LEU A 180 3.79 -13.05 24.29
N ARG A 181 3.96 -13.72 25.42
CA ARG A 181 3.12 -13.56 26.61
C ARG A 181 3.92 -12.98 27.77
N SER A 182 3.21 -12.52 28.80
CA SER A 182 3.83 -11.97 30.03
C SER A 182 4.78 -12.97 30.70
N GLU A 183 4.50 -14.28 30.64
CA GLU A 183 5.35 -15.32 31.24
C GLU A 183 6.68 -15.51 30.51
N ASP A 184 6.72 -15.21 29.20
CA ASP A 184 7.93 -15.33 28.39
C ASP A 184 8.93 -14.19 28.71
N ILE A 185 8.44 -13.04 29.21
CA ILE A 185 9.29 -11.91 29.63
C ILE A 185 9.95 -12.17 30.98
N ASN A 186 9.21 -12.76 31.93
CA ASN A 186 9.71 -13.04 33.28
C ASN A 186 10.92 -13.98 33.27
N GLN A 187 11.06 -14.82 32.23
CA GLN A 187 12.21 -15.72 32.06
C GLN A 187 13.54 -14.97 31.81
N LEU A 188 13.50 -13.73 31.30
CA LEU A 188 14.71 -12.93 31.01
C LEU A 188 15.11 -12.03 32.17
N VAL A 189 14.15 -11.50 32.93
CA VAL A 189 14.43 -10.70 34.13
C VAL A 189 15.15 -11.54 35.20
N TYR A 190 14.93 -12.86 35.20
CA TYR A 190 15.58 -13.79 36.13
C TYR A 190 17.01 -14.22 35.74
N SER A 191 17.42 -14.08 34.48
CA SER A 191 18.78 -14.44 34.04
C SER A 191 19.83 -13.34 34.25
N ASP A 192 19.42 -12.08 34.39
CA ASP A 192 20.31 -10.92 34.58
C ASP A 192 20.29 -10.39 36.03
N LYS A 193 20.44 -11.28 37.02
CA LYS A 193 20.60 -10.90 38.43
C LYS A 193 21.97 -10.29 38.75
N THR A 194 22.40 -9.28 38.00
CA THR A 194 23.44 -8.38 38.51
C THR A 194 23.03 -6.92 38.62
N LYS A 195 22.02 -6.39 37.90
CA LYS A 195 21.54 -5.01 38.13
C LYS A 195 20.11 -4.76 37.65
N ALA A 196 19.10 -4.96 38.49
CA ALA A 196 17.88 -4.13 38.51
C ALA A 196 16.95 -4.54 39.66
N THR A 197 16.97 -3.76 40.73
CA THR A 197 15.92 -3.71 41.76
C THR A 197 14.70 -2.96 41.23
N SER A 198 13.53 -3.52 41.58
CA SER A 198 12.16 -2.95 41.60
C SER A 198 11.56 -2.45 40.28
N CYS A 199 10.76 -3.30 39.62
CA CYS A 199 9.60 -2.87 38.82
C CYS A 199 8.49 -3.94 38.74
N VAL A 200 8.52 -5.00 39.56
CA VAL A 200 7.55 -6.11 39.45
C VAL A 200 6.27 -5.88 40.29
N ASP A 201 6.25 -4.90 41.21
CA ASP A 201 5.13 -4.78 42.17
C ASP A 201 3.98 -3.84 41.75
N ALA A 202 3.94 -3.37 40.50
CA ALA A 202 2.82 -2.53 40.03
C ALA A 202 1.65 -3.33 39.41
N TYR A 203 1.72 -4.66 39.34
CA TYR A 203 0.72 -5.48 38.63
C TYR A 203 -0.30 -6.21 39.55
N GLN A 204 -0.20 -6.10 40.89
CA GLN A 204 -1.07 -6.89 41.80
C GLN A 204 -2.02 -6.08 42.71
N SER A 205 -2.25 -4.79 42.48
CA SER A 205 -3.14 -3.99 43.34
C SER A 205 -4.18 -3.18 42.58
N LYS A 206 -5.09 -3.87 41.87
CA LYS A 206 -6.46 -3.40 41.63
C LYS A 206 -7.45 -4.56 41.76
N SER A 207 -7.57 -5.09 42.99
CA SER A 207 -8.77 -5.78 43.44
C SER A 207 -9.83 -4.72 43.76
N CYS A 208 -10.96 -4.79 43.06
CA CYS A 208 -12.17 -4.05 43.35
C CYS A 208 -12.62 -4.32 44.79
N THR A 209 -12.90 -3.26 45.55
CA THR A 209 -13.81 -3.30 46.69
C THR A 209 -14.86 -2.21 46.48
N ALA A 210 -16.12 -2.67 46.55
CA ALA A 210 -17.40 -1.96 46.65
C ALA A 210 -17.72 -0.86 45.61
#